data_AF-A0A8R1EK72-F1
#
_entry.id   AF-A0A8R1EK72-F1
#
_cell.length_a   1.000
_cell.length_b   1.000
_cell.length_c   1.000
_cell.angle_alpha   90.00
_cell.angle_beta   90.00
_cell.angle_gamma   90.00
#
_symmetry.space_group_name_H-M   'P 1'
#
loop_
_entity.id
_entity.type
_entity.pdbx_description
1 polymer ?
#
loop_
_entity_poly.entity_id
_entity_poly.type
_entity_poly.pdbx_seq_one_letter_code
_entity_poly.pdbx_strand_id
1 'polypeptide(L)'
;MSSQIFLTIFTVSLLFETCYSAGFLRFDFTSDSECLLHVDGPSYTGTIRLLAYETRSIELYSQGALTEMSVQLQLLHHFSGQPLSELSSQVFSLDNNDKWSSRVIDTDNVILSIRTLFHCENGYFGALCERKSRQVSDTSA
;
A
#
# COMPACT_ATOMS: atom_id res chain seq x y z
N MET A 1 32.23 35.10 -10.41
CA MET A 1 31.95 33.71 -10.87
C MET A 1 31.10 32.88 -9.89
N SER A 2 30.80 33.34 -8.67
CA SER A 2 30.00 32.58 -7.69
C SER A 2 28.47 32.67 -7.90
N SER A 3 27.95 33.85 -8.31
CA SER A 3 26.50 34.09 -8.37
C SER A 3 25.77 33.31 -9.47
N GLN A 4 26.41 33.00 -10.60
CA GLN A 4 25.75 32.23 -11.66
C GLN A 4 25.54 30.76 -11.26
N ILE A 5 26.46 30.16 -10.50
CA ILE A 5 26.36 28.78 -10.03
C ILE A 5 25.17 28.62 -9.07
N PHE A 6 24.94 29.60 -8.18
CA PHE A 6 23.78 29.60 -7.28
C PHE A 6 22.45 29.67 -8.05
N LEU A 7 22.39 30.47 -9.13
CA LEU A 7 21.19 30.57 -9.96
C LEU A 7 20.92 29.25 -10.69
N THR A 8 21.96 28.61 -11.27
CA THR A 8 21.79 27.32 -11.97
C THR A 8 21.33 26.21 -11.03
N ILE A 9 21.92 26.11 -9.83
CA ILE A 9 21.52 25.11 -8.83
C ILE A 9 20.07 25.32 -8.42
N PHE A 10 19.67 26.56 -8.14
CA PHE A 10 18.29 26.89 -7.77
C PHE A 10 17.29 26.53 -8.88
N THR A 11 17.62 26.83 -10.14
CA THR A 11 16.76 26.46 -11.28
C THR A 11 16.69 24.94 -11.53
N VAL A 12 17.78 24.20 -11.31
CA VAL A 12 17.79 22.73 -11.47
C VAL A 12 16.97 22.05 -10.36
N SER A 13 17.00 22.57 -9.13
CA SER A 13 16.16 22.06 -8.03
C SER A 13 14.66 22.31 -8.23
N LEU A 14 14.29 23.36 -8.97
CA LEU A 14 12.89 23.67 -9.31
C LEU A 14 12.34 22.83 -10.48
N LEU A 15 13.20 22.20 -11.28
CA LEU A 15 12.80 21.38 -12.44
C LEU A 15 12.54 19.92 -12.11
N PHE A 16 12.87 19.47 -10.89
CA PHE A 16 12.37 18.20 -10.39
C PHE A 16 10.94 18.41 -9.90
N GLU A 17 9.99 18.40 -10.85
CA GLU A 17 8.61 18.05 -10.49
C GLU A 17 8.70 16.73 -9.74
N THR A 18 8.44 16.81 -8.44
CA THR A 18 8.37 15.64 -7.57
C THR A 18 7.26 14.79 -8.15
N CYS A 19 7.61 13.64 -8.73
CA CYS A 19 6.62 12.72 -9.27
C CYS A 19 5.82 12.19 -8.06
N TYR A 20 4.68 12.82 -7.80
CA TYR A 20 3.79 12.40 -6.74
C TYR A 20 2.97 11.23 -7.26
N SER A 21 3.14 10.08 -6.63
CA SER A 21 2.24 8.94 -6.74
C SER A 21 1.38 8.85 -5.49
N ALA A 22 0.11 8.49 -5.66
CA ALA A 22 -0.81 8.25 -4.55
C ALA A 22 -1.89 7.23 -4.90
N GLY A 23 -2.17 6.32 -3.97
CA GLY A 23 -3.16 5.27 -4.15
C GLY A 23 -3.43 4.48 -2.88
N PHE A 24 -4.27 3.47 -3.01
CA PHE A 24 -4.71 2.60 -1.93
C PHE A 24 -4.41 1.16 -2.28
N LEU A 25 -3.70 0.47 -1.37
CA LEU A 25 -3.53 -0.97 -1.42
C LEU A 25 -4.67 -1.59 -0.61
N ARG A 26 -5.64 -2.14 -1.33
CA ARG A 26 -6.74 -2.91 -0.72
C ARG A 26 -6.26 -4.30 -0.37
N PHE A 27 -6.63 -4.75 0.83
CA PHE A 27 -6.45 -6.11 1.30
C PHE A 27 -7.81 -6.75 1.50
N ASP A 28 -7.94 -8.01 1.09
CA ASP A 28 -9.02 -8.92 1.45
C ASP A 28 -8.39 -10.10 2.19
N PHE A 29 -8.66 -10.20 3.48
CA PHE A 29 -8.15 -11.25 4.38
C PHE A 29 -9.21 -12.31 4.60
N THR A 30 -8.84 -13.60 4.59
CA THR A 30 -9.73 -14.71 4.91
C THR A 30 -8.96 -15.79 5.63
N SER A 31 -9.44 -16.22 6.80
CA SER A 31 -8.85 -17.32 7.56
C SER A 31 -9.72 -18.57 7.47
N ASP A 32 -9.12 -19.74 7.63
CA ASP A 32 -9.82 -21.02 7.75
C ASP A 32 -10.46 -21.23 9.14
N SER A 33 -10.07 -20.43 10.12
CA SER A 33 -10.46 -20.54 11.53
C SER A 33 -10.63 -19.15 12.17
N GLU A 34 -11.30 -19.10 13.34
CA GLU A 34 -11.48 -17.83 14.05
C GLU A 34 -10.18 -17.36 14.70
N CYS A 35 -9.71 -16.18 14.30
CA CYS A 35 -8.50 -15.57 14.82
C CYS A 35 -8.59 -14.03 14.84
N LEU A 36 -7.58 -13.41 15.42
CA LEU A 36 -7.32 -11.99 15.30
C LEU A 36 -6.09 -11.81 14.39
N LEU A 37 -6.17 -10.90 13.44
CA LEU A 37 -5.05 -10.52 12.59
C LEU A 37 -4.58 -9.13 13.00
N HIS A 38 -3.40 -9.04 13.61
CA HIS A 38 -2.73 -7.77 13.80
C HIS A 38 -2.08 -7.35 12.48
N VAL A 39 -2.33 -6.10 12.09
CA VAL A 39 -1.80 -5.47 10.88
C VAL A 39 -1.14 -4.17 11.30
N ASP A 40 0.13 -4.01 10.94
CA ASP A 40 0.88 -2.77 11.12
C ASP A 40 1.50 -2.33 9.80
N GLY A 41 0.95 -1.27 9.22
CA GLY A 41 1.34 -0.70 7.95
C GLY A 41 1.44 0.82 8.00
N PRO A 42 1.89 1.47 6.92
CA PRO A 42 2.26 2.89 6.95
C PRO A 42 1.13 3.85 7.37
N SER A 43 -0.12 3.51 7.06
CA SER A 43 -1.31 4.36 7.27
C SER A 43 -2.38 3.71 8.15
N TYR A 44 -2.11 2.52 8.68
CA TYR A 44 -3.02 1.79 9.57
C TYR A 44 -2.23 0.85 10.46
N THR A 45 -2.53 0.92 11.76
CA THR A 45 -2.10 -0.06 12.75
C THR A 45 -3.31 -0.50 13.54
N GLY A 46 -3.59 -1.79 13.57
CA GLY A 46 -4.79 -2.30 14.24
C GLY A 46 -4.89 -3.81 14.24
N THR A 47 -5.99 -4.30 14.80
CA THR A 47 -6.28 -5.73 14.88
C THR A 47 -7.67 -5.99 14.32
N ILE A 48 -7.76 -6.93 13.40
CA ILE A 48 -8.97 -7.30 12.68
C ILE A 48 -9.43 -8.65 13.21
N ARG A 49 -10.70 -8.75 13.60
CA ARG A 49 -11.30 -10.05 13.90
C ARG A 49 -11.70 -10.75 12.61
N LEU A 50 -11.19 -11.95 12.42
CA LEU A 50 -11.55 -12.83 11.31
C LEU A 50 -12.40 -13.97 11.86
N LEU A 51 -13.63 -14.08 11.36
CA LEU A 51 -14.41 -15.30 11.54
C LEU A 51 -14.01 -16.33 10.49
N ALA A 52 -14.16 -17.61 10.79
CA ALA A 52 -13.79 -18.68 9.87
C ALA A 52 -14.50 -18.49 8.51
N TYR A 53 -13.70 -18.48 7.44
CA TYR A 53 -14.10 -18.27 6.05
C TYR A 53 -14.77 -16.92 5.74
N GLU A 54 -14.73 -15.96 6.66
CA GLU A 54 -15.19 -14.60 6.41
C GLU A 54 -14.08 -13.78 5.74
N THR A 55 -14.43 -13.05 4.68
CA THR A 55 -13.52 -12.06 4.09
C THR A 55 -13.66 -10.71 4.78
N ARG A 56 -12.58 -10.19 5.35
CA ARG A 56 -12.49 -8.82 5.87
C ARG A 56 -11.57 -7.97 5.02
N SER A 57 -12.05 -6.80 4.65
CA SER A 57 -11.30 -5.86 3.80
C SER A 57 -10.82 -4.65 4.56
N ILE A 58 -9.60 -4.21 4.27
CA ILE A 58 -9.06 -2.91 4.69
C ILE A 58 -8.31 -2.27 3.52
N GLU A 59 -8.02 -0.98 3.62
CA GLU A 59 -7.22 -0.26 2.64
C GLU A 59 -6.10 0.49 3.35
N LEU A 60 -4.89 0.37 2.80
CA LEU A 60 -3.72 1.12 3.23
C LEU A 60 -3.42 2.20 2.19
N TYR A 61 -3.41 3.45 2.63
CA TYR A 61 -2.94 4.57 1.80
C TYR A 61 -1.43 4.49 1.57
N SER A 62 -1.02 4.78 0.34
CA SER A 62 0.35 4.93 -0.11
C SER A 62 0.54 6.29 -0.80
N GLN A 63 1.65 6.97 -0.50
CA GLN A 63 2.04 8.21 -1.15
C GLN A 63 3.55 8.24 -1.39
N GLY A 64 3.94 8.86 -2.50
CA GLY A 64 5.34 8.99 -2.93
C GLY A 64 5.68 7.96 -4.01
N ALA A 65 6.89 8.06 -4.57
CA ALA A 65 7.37 7.18 -5.63
C ALA A 65 7.75 5.78 -5.10
N LEU A 66 6.76 5.06 -4.56
CA LEU A 66 6.89 3.71 -4.01
C LEU A 66 6.31 2.69 -5.00
N THR A 67 7.06 1.63 -5.27
CA THR A 67 6.59 0.48 -6.06
C THR A 67 6.10 -0.67 -5.20
N GLU A 68 6.36 -0.60 -3.89
CA GLU A 68 6.08 -1.65 -2.92
C GLU A 68 5.71 -1.06 -1.56
N MET A 69 4.95 -1.83 -0.77
CA MET A 69 4.58 -1.51 0.60
C MET A 69 4.91 -2.69 1.52
N SER A 70 5.60 -2.40 2.63
CA SER A 70 5.87 -3.37 3.69
C SER A 70 4.78 -3.28 4.75
N VAL A 71 4.17 -4.41 5.10
CA VAL A 71 3.13 -4.53 6.13
C VAL A 71 3.51 -5.66 7.07
N GLN A 72 3.53 -5.39 8.37
CA GLN A 72 3.75 -6.41 9.38
C GLN A 72 2.43 -7.07 9.73
N LEU A 73 2.43 -8.41 9.75
CA LEU A 73 1.26 -9.23 10.04
C LEU A 73 1.59 -10.19 11.18
N GLN A 74 0.63 -10.36 12.08
CA GLN A 74 0.70 -11.38 13.12
C GLN A 74 -0.67 -11.98 13.39
N LEU A 75 -0.75 -13.30 13.42
CA LEU A 75 -1.95 -14.03 13.82
C LEU A 75 -1.96 -14.18 15.34
N LEU A 76 -3.10 -13.87 15.94
CA LEU A 76 -3.34 -13.95 17.38
C LEU A 76 -4.59 -14.80 17.65
N HIS A 77 -4.60 -15.46 18.79
CA HIS A 77 -5.72 -16.27 19.24
C HIS A 77 -6.94 -15.39 19.57
N HIS A 78 -8.12 -15.79 19.10
CA HIS A 78 -9.30 -14.92 19.10
C HIS A 78 -9.81 -14.50 20.49
N PHE A 79 -9.63 -15.35 21.51
CA PHE A 79 -10.03 -15.02 22.88
C PHE A 79 -8.88 -14.48 23.74
N SER A 80 -7.71 -15.10 23.65
CA SER A 80 -6.60 -14.83 24.58
C SER A 80 -5.66 -13.73 24.09
N GLY A 81 -5.72 -13.37 22.81
CA GLY A 81 -4.78 -12.45 22.17
C GLY A 81 -3.35 -12.96 22.11
N GLN A 82 -3.11 -14.22 22.47
CA GLN A 82 -1.77 -14.81 22.42
C GLN A 82 -1.31 -15.01 20.98
N PRO A 83 -0.02 -14.78 20.67
CA PRO A 83 0.52 -15.03 19.33
C PRO A 83 0.32 -16.49 18.88
N LEU A 84 -0.28 -16.65 17.70
CA LEU A 84 -0.33 -17.91 16.95
C LEU A 84 0.78 -17.99 15.89
N SER A 85 1.35 -16.84 15.53
CA SER A 85 2.49 -16.71 14.63
C SER A 85 3.49 -15.68 15.17
N GLU A 86 4.71 -15.76 14.65
CA GLU A 86 5.67 -14.65 14.76
C GLU A 86 5.16 -13.42 13.99
N LEU A 87 5.61 -12.25 14.40
CA LEU A 87 5.39 -11.01 13.65
C LEU A 87 6.22 -11.05 12.37
N SER A 88 5.55 -11.00 11.22
CA SER A 88 6.19 -11.19 9.92
C SER A 88 6.01 -9.96 9.04
N SER A 89 7.11 -9.43 8.52
CA SER A 89 7.08 -8.35 7.53
C SER A 89 6.81 -8.91 6.13
N GLN A 90 5.73 -8.48 5.52
CA GLN A 90 5.27 -8.91 4.20
C GLN A 90 5.33 -7.75 3.23
N VAL A 91 5.99 -7.95 2.09
CA VAL A 91 6.10 -6.93 1.03
C VAL A 91 5.06 -7.21 -0.05
N PHE A 92 4.35 -6.15 -0.46
CA PHE A 92 3.29 -6.14 -1.46
C PHE A 92 3.60 -5.13 -2.56
N SER A 93 3.36 -5.49 -3.81
CA SER A 93 3.56 -4.60 -4.96
C SER A 93 2.44 -3.58 -5.09
N LEU A 94 2.80 -2.36 -5.46
CA LEU A 94 1.92 -1.24 -5.75
C LEU A 94 1.84 -1.05 -7.27
N ASP A 95 1.19 -1.99 -7.95
CA ASP A 95 0.96 -1.96 -9.40
C ASP A 95 -0.55 -1.91 -9.69
N ASN A 96 -1.01 -0.78 -10.22
CA ASN A 96 -2.39 -0.57 -10.62
C ASN A 96 -2.64 -1.19 -12.00
N ASN A 97 -2.87 -2.50 -12.00
CA ASN A 97 -3.10 -3.33 -13.19
C ASN A 97 -4.48 -4.01 -13.20
N ASP A 98 -5.39 -3.59 -12.30
CA ASP A 98 -6.72 -4.16 -12.09
C ASP A 98 -6.74 -5.67 -11.75
N LYS A 99 -5.61 -6.24 -11.34
CA LYS A 99 -5.50 -7.66 -10.98
C LYS A 99 -5.28 -7.85 -9.48
N TRP A 100 -5.98 -8.85 -8.96
CA TRP A 100 -5.75 -9.31 -7.60
C TRP A 100 -4.48 -10.15 -7.53
N SER A 101 -3.56 -9.77 -6.65
CA SER A 101 -2.48 -10.64 -6.20
C SER A 101 -2.95 -11.48 -5.02
N SER A 102 -2.44 -12.69 -4.85
CA SER A 102 -2.83 -13.60 -3.77
C SER A 102 -1.61 -14.18 -3.08
N ARG A 103 -1.66 -14.28 -1.75
CA ARG A 103 -0.65 -14.92 -0.90
C ARG A 103 -1.36 -15.75 0.17
N VAL A 104 -0.72 -16.83 0.60
CA VAL A 104 -1.16 -17.63 1.74
C VAL A 104 -0.07 -17.62 2.80
N ILE A 105 -0.46 -17.37 4.05
CA ILE A 105 0.37 -17.59 5.23
C ILE A 105 -0.21 -18.82 5.91
N ASP A 106 0.55 -19.90 5.85
CA ASP A 106 0.20 -21.17 6.47
C ASP A 106 0.98 -21.31 7.78
N THR A 107 0.25 -21.50 8.87
CA THR A 107 0.80 -21.75 10.20
C THR A 107 0.21 -23.04 10.73
N ASP A 108 0.85 -23.66 11.73
CA ASP A 108 0.36 -24.92 12.31
C ASP A 108 -1.09 -24.84 12.85
N ASN A 109 -1.63 -23.64 13.08
CA ASN A 109 -2.95 -23.42 13.70
C ASN A 109 -3.98 -22.76 12.77
N VAL A 110 -3.55 -21.91 11.84
CA VAL A 110 -4.43 -21.05 11.03
C VAL A 110 -3.81 -20.87 9.63
N ILE A 111 -4.64 -21.03 8.61
CA ILE A 111 -4.32 -20.66 7.23
C ILE A 111 -4.96 -19.31 6.93
N LEU A 112 -4.13 -18.31 6.62
CA LEU A 112 -4.56 -16.97 6.21
C LEU A 112 -4.35 -16.79 4.70
N SER A 113 -5.44 -16.63 3.97
CA SER A 113 -5.43 -16.15 2.59
C SER A 113 -5.48 -14.62 2.57
N ILE A 114 -4.58 -14.02 1.80
CA ILE A 114 -4.47 -12.58 1.60
C ILE A 114 -4.62 -12.31 0.11
N ARG A 115 -5.58 -11.50 -0.27
CA ARG A 115 -5.68 -10.96 -1.63
C ARG A 115 -5.44 -9.46 -1.60
N THR A 116 -4.69 -8.94 -2.55
CA THR A 116 -4.43 -7.50 -2.65
C THR A 116 -4.73 -6.93 -4.01
N LEU A 117 -5.17 -5.68 -4.04
CA LEU A 117 -5.42 -4.90 -5.26
C LEU A 117 -4.98 -3.46 -5.00
N PHE A 118 -4.05 -2.96 -5.81
CA PHE A 118 -3.65 -1.55 -5.76
C PHE A 118 -4.47 -0.73 -6.75
N HIS A 119 -4.99 0.41 -6.32
CA HIS A 119 -5.74 1.33 -7.17
C HIS A 119 -5.41 2.78 -6.83
N CYS A 120 -5.56 3.67 -7.81
CA CYS A 120 -5.15 5.06 -7.67
C CYS A 120 -6.13 5.90 -6.86
N GLU A 121 -5.59 6.90 -6.16
CA GLU A 121 -6.39 7.98 -5.61
C GLU A 121 -6.99 8.82 -6.75
N ASN A 122 -8.15 9.44 -6.51
CA ASN A 122 -8.79 10.31 -7.50
C ASN A 122 -7.83 11.41 -7.97
N GLY A 123 -7.62 11.49 -9.29
CA GLY A 123 -6.69 12.44 -9.92
C GLY A 123 -5.28 11.88 -10.18
N TYR A 124 -5.04 10.63 -9.80
CA TYR A 124 -3.83 9.87 -10.12
C TYR A 124 -4.16 8.74 -11.10
N PHE A 125 -3.23 8.42 -11.99
CA PHE A 125 -3.51 7.51 -13.11
C PHE A 125 -2.27 6.68 -13.50
N GLY A 126 -2.52 5.59 -14.26
CA GLY A 126 -1.48 4.69 -14.74
C GLY A 126 -1.10 3.61 -13.73
N ALA A 127 -0.12 2.77 -14.10
CA ALA A 127 0.32 1.63 -13.30
C ALA A 127 0.92 2.03 -11.95
N LEU A 128 1.60 3.18 -11.90
CA LEU A 128 2.24 3.69 -10.68
C LEU A 128 1.41 4.78 -9.99
N CYS A 129 0.16 5.01 -10.42
CA CYS A 129 -0.71 6.04 -9.87
C CYS A 129 -0.05 7.42 -9.76
N GLU A 130 0.50 7.91 -10.86
CA GLU A 130 1.18 9.20 -10.92
C GLU A 130 0.19 10.34 -11.18
N ARG A 131 0.47 11.52 -10.62
CA ARG A 131 -0.31 12.72 -10.90
C ARG A 131 0.02 13.22 -12.29
N LYS A 132 -0.92 13.08 -13.23
CA LYS A 132 -0.82 13.80 -14.50
C LYS A 132 -1.29 15.23 -14.29
N SER A 133 -0.38 16.20 -14.37
CA SER A 133 -0.81 17.58 -14.54
C SER A 133 -1.59 17.66 -15.85
N ARG A 134 -2.78 18.26 -15.83
CA ARG A 134 -3.47 18.63 -17.05
C ARG A 134 -2.61 19.72 -17.68
N GLN A 135 -1.72 19.37 -18.62
CA GLN A 135 -1.20 20.35 -19.56
C GLN A 135 -2.41 20.82 -20.36
N VAL A 136 -3.04 21.90 -19.88
CA VAL A 136 -3.90 22.72 -20.73
C VAL A 136 -2.92 23.29 -21.75
N SER A 137 -2.90 22.71 -22.94
CA SER A 137 -2.35 23.41 -24.09
C SER A 137 -3.19 24.65 -24.24
N ASP A 138 -2.73 25.76 -23.67
CA ASP A 138 -3.20 27.09 -23.98
C ASP A 138 -2.95 27.30 -25.48
N THR A 139 -3.91 26.83 -26.26
CA THR A 139 -4.07 27.24 -27.65
C THR A 139 -4.90 28.51 -27.59
N SER A 140 -4.30 29.58 -27.07
CA SER A 140 -4.79 30.93 -27.31
C SER A 140 -4.47 31.27 -28.77
N ALA A 141 -5.51 31.13 -29.59
CA ALA A 141 -5.57 31.68 -30.94
C ALA A 141 -5.50 33.22 -30.94
#